data_AF-A0AAV4GI97-F1
#
_entry.id   AF-A0AAV4GI97-F1
#
_cell.length_a   1.000
_cell.length_b   1.000
_cell.length_c   1.000
_cell.angle_alpha   90.00
_cell.angle_beta   90.00
_cell.angle_gamma   90.00
#
_symmetry.space_group_name_H-M   'P 1'
#
loop_
_entity.id
_entity.type
_entity.pdbx_description
1 polymer ?
#
loop_
_entity_poly.entity_id
_entity_poly.type
_entity_poly.pdbx_seq_one_letter_code
_entity_poly.pdbx_strand_id
1 'polypeptide(L)'
;MNIVFLFVLQTSITTSKPCWAIAAVDQGTLAVGYHWGDHGIDLIDSSGHILRQLSSDLRPYFMEVSPDQHLVMTLSDDDSIAKLKLADSTVVYRHN
;
A
#
# COMPACT_ATOMS: atom_id res chain seq x y z
N MET A 1 -44.29 -2.70 -4.47
CA MET A 1 -43.27 -1.66 -4.72
C MET A 1 -41.92 -2.32 -4.51
N ASN A 2 -41.24 -2.73 -5.58
CA ASN A 2 -39.96 -3.40 -5.49
C ASN A 2 -38.85 -2.35 -5.52
N ILE A 3 -38.13 -2.22 -4.41
CA ILE A 3 -36.89 -1.43 -4.36
C ILE A 3 -35.79 -2.35 -4.88
N VAL A 4 -35.25 -2.03 -6.05
CA VAL A 4 -34.06 -2.68 -6.60
C VAL A 4 -32.86 -1.93 -6.02
N PHE A 5 -32.10 -2.58 -5.14
CA PHE A 5 -30.79 -2.09 -4.75
C PHE A 5 -29.81 -2.41 -5.89
N LEU A 6 -29.41 -1.37 -6.64
CA LEU A 6 -28.34 -1.48 -7.60
C LEU A 6 -27.01 -1.43 -6.83
N PHE A 7 -26.44 -2.59 -6.53
CA PHE A 7 -25.06 -2.66 -6.03
C PHE A 7 -24.13 -2.36 -7.20
N VAL A 8 -23.54 -1.16 -7.21
CA VAL A 8 -22.44 -0.86 -8.13
C VAL A 8 -21.24 -1.65 -7.62
N LEU A 9 -20.89 -2.74 -8.32
CA LEU A 9 -19.67 -3.48 -8.06
C LEU A 9 -18.50 -2.61 -8.52
N GLN A 10 -17.73 -2.08 -7.57
CA GLN A 10 -16.49 -1.37 -7.89
C GLN A 10 -15.45 -2.40 -8.32
N THR A 11 -15.11 -2.42 -9.61
CA THR A 11 -14.17 -3.39 -10.21
C THR A 11 -12.73 -2.90 -10.25
N SER A 12 -12.51 -1.61 -10.03
CA SER A 12 -11.19 -0.99 -10.01
C SER A 12 -11.09 0.14 -8.99
N ILE A 13 -9.87 0.40 -8.54
CA ILE A 13 -9.50 1.54 -7.72
C ILE A 13 -8.48 2.33 -8.53
N THR A 14 -8.69 3.64 -8.67
CA THR A 14 -7.73 4.54 -9.31
C THR A 14 -6.91 5.23 -8.24
N THR A 15 -5.59 5.12 -8.33
CA THR A 15 -4.64 5.86 -7.49
C THR A 15 -4.26 7.17 -8.16
N SER A 16 -3.86 8.17 -7.38
CA SER A 16 -3.39 9.47 -7.90
C SER A 16 -2.03 9.39 -8.61
N LYS A 17 -1.30 8.28 -8.41
CA LYS A 17 0.05 8.01 -8.91
C LYS A 17 0.14 6.59 -9.46
N PRO A 18 1.11 6.28 -10.35
CA PRO A 18 1.36 4.92 -10.80
C PRO A 18 1.69 3.98 -9.62
N CYS A 19 0.80 3.02 -9.38
CA CYS A 19 0.99 1.97 -8.39
C CYS A 19 1.87 0.85 -8.97
N TRP A 20 2.85 0.40 -8.19
CA TRP A 20 3.74 -0.70 -8.58
C TRP A 20 3.63 -1.93 -7.69
N ALA A 21 3.36 -1.72 -6.41
CA ALA A 21 3.20 -2.78 -5.43
C ALA A 21 1.94 -2.54 -4.60
N ILE A 22 1.32 -3.62 -4.12
CA ILE A 22 0.13 -3.54 -3.27
C ILE A 22 0.15 -4.66 -2.24
N ALA A 23 -0.36 -4.37 -1.03
CA ALA A 23 -0.60 -5.37 -0.01
C ALA A 23 -1.91 -5.07 0.74
N ALA A 24 -2.68 -6.10 1.06
CA ALA A 24 -3.87 -5.95 1.90
C ALA A 24 -3.44 -5.78 3.36
N VAL A 25 -3.92 -4.72 4.01
CA VAL A 25 -3.63 -4.43 5.43
C VAL A 25 -4.74 -4.98 6.32
N ASP A 26 -5.98 -4.73 5.94
CA ASP A 26 -7.17 -5.25 6.60
C ASP A 26 -8.35 -5.30 5.62
N GLN A 27 -9.56 -5.55 6.15
CA GLN A 27 -10.77 -5.53 5.35
C GLN A 27 -11.08 -4.10 4.87
N GLY A 28 -10.70 -3.81 3.62
CA GLY A 28 -11.00 -2.56 2.95
C GLY A 28 -9.85 -1.54 2.96
N THR A 29 -8.73 -1.86 3.63
CA THR A 29 -7.51 -1.04 3.57
C THR A 29 -6.39 -1.74 2.81
N LEU A 30 -5.75 -1.00 1.92
CA LEU A 30 -4.63 -1.45 1.10
C LEU A 30 -3.41 -0.55 1.36
N ALA A 31 -2.24 -1.14 1.47
CA ALA A 31 -0.97 -0.42 1.32
C ALA A 31 -0.60 -0.42 -0.16
N VAL A 32 -0.42 0.77 -0.73
CA VAL A 32 -0.05 0.97 -2.14
C VAL A 32 1.33 1.61 -2.19
N GLY A 33 2.23 0.94 -2.90
CA GLY A 33 3.60 1.38 -3.11
C GLY A 33 3.78 1.99 -4.49
N TYR A 34 4.44 3.15 -4.53
CA TYR A 34 4.72 3.87 -5.76
C TYR A 34 6.18 3.68 -6.19
N HIS A 35 6.39 3.76 -7.50
CA HIS A 35 7.70 3.57 -8.10
C HIS A 35 7.93 4.59 -9.23
N TRP A 36 9.13 4.61 -9.81
CA TRP A 36 9.57 5.38 -10.98
C TRP A 36 8.86 6.71 -11.24
N GLY A 37 9.48 7.80 -10.79
CA GLY A 37 8.94 9.16 -10.89
C GLY A 37 8.12 9.57 -9.67
N ASP A 38 7.53 8.59 -8.98
CA ASP A 38 6.89 8.75 -7.68
C ASP A 38 7.51 7.81 -6.65
N HIS A 39 7.56 8.23 -5.39
CA HIS A 39 8.08 7.45 -4.26
C HIS A 39 7.07 7.46 -3.12
N GLY A 40 7.21 6.47 -2.26
CA GLY A 40 6.44 6.36 -1.04
C GLY A 40 5.42 5.24 -1.07
N ILE A 41 4.71 5.15 0.04
CA ILE A 41 3.71 4.13 0.32
C ILE A 41 2.55 4.83 1.02
N ASP A 42 1.34 4.63 0.51
CA ASP A 42 0.11 5.13 1.14
C ASP A 42 -0.76 3.98 1.62
N LEU A 43 -1.49 4.20 2.71
CA LEU A 43 -2.69 3.45 3.05
C LEU A 43 -3.86 4.09 2.34
N ILE A 44 -4.63 3.30 1.61
CA ILE A 44 -5.86 3.72 0.95
C ILE A 44 -7.03 2.86 1.40
N ASP A 45 -8.23 3.42 1.37
CA ASP A 45 -9.46 2.64 1.49
C ASP A 45 -9.88 2.01 0.14
N SER A 46 -10.97 1.23 0.16
CA SER A 46 -11.52 0.58 -1.03
C SER A 46 -12.04 1.54 -2.10
N SER A 47 -12.19 2.83 -1.79
CA SER A 47 -12.55 3.86 -2.77
C SER A 47 -11.31 4.50 -3.44
N GLY A 48 -10.11 4.20 -2.94
CA GLY A 48 -8.86 4.83 -3.38
C GLY A 48 -8.49 6.09 -2.63
N HIS A 49 -9.24 6.44 -1.58
CA HIS A 49 -8.93 7.61 -0.76
C HIS A 49 -7.76 7.30 0.16
N ILE A 50 -6.76 8.19 0.15
CA ILE A 50 -5.57 8.09 1.01
C ILE A 50 -5.97 8.35 2.46
N LEU A 51 -5.85 7.32 3.28
CA LEU A 51 -6.07 7.39 4.72
C LEU A 51 -4.84 7.93 5.45
N ARG A 52 -3.64 7.54 4.99
CA ARG A 52 -2.36 7.90 5.62
C ARG A 52 -1.19 7.63 4.68
N GLN A 53 -0.19 8.50 4.69
CA GLN A 53 1.11 8.20 4.09
C GLN A 53 2.00 7.42 5.07
N LEU A 54 2.48 6.24 4.65
CA LEU A 54 3.41 5.41 5.41
C LEU A 54 4.86 5.81 5.16
N SER A 55 5.21 6.18 3.94
CA SER A 55 6.55 6.64 3.58
C SER A 55 6.46 7.59 2.39
N SER A 56 7.38 8.53 2.29
CA SER A 56 7.53 9.44 1.14
C SER A 56 8.73 9.12 0.25
N ASP A 57 9.56 8.16 0.66
CA ASP A 57 10.91 7.94 0.15
C ASP A 57 11.17 6.51 -0.35
N LEU A 58 10.46 5.52 0.19
CA LEU A 58 10.63 4.13 -0.20
C LEU A 58 10.09 3.85 -1.61
N ARG A 59 10.76 2.95 -2.33
CA ARG A 59 10.41 2.55 -3.71
C ARG A 59 10.20 1.03 -3.78
N PRO A 60 9.05 0.53 -3.33
CA PRO A 60 8.81 -0.91 -3.27
C PRO A 60 8.57 -1.53 -4.65
N TYR A 61 9.18 -2.70 -4.89
CA TYR A 61 8.85 -3.58 -6.02
C TYR A 61 7.78 -4.62 -5.66
N PHE A 62 7.91 -5.22 -4.48
CA PHE A 62 6.95 -6.15 -3.91
C PHE A 62 6.66 -5.77 -2.46
N MET A 63 5.44 -6.03 -2.00
CA MET A 63 5.04 -5.78 -0.62
C MET A 63 4.14 -6.90 -0.11
N GLU A 64 4.27 -7.23 1.17
CA GLU A 64 3.39 -8.14 1.89
C GLU A 64 3.22 -7.63 3.33
N VAL A 65 2.01 -7.78 3.89
CA VAL A 65 1.79 -7.54 5.31
C VAL A 65 2.06 -8.83 6.08
N SER A 66 3.08 -8.77 6.94
CA SER A 66 3.45 -9.86 7.84
C SER A 66 2.51 -9.97 9.04
N PRO A 67 2.40 -11.15 9.69
CA PRO A 67 1.47 -11.36 10.81
C PRO A 67 1.63 -10.39 11.99
N ASP A 68 2.83 -9.85 12.19
CA ASP A 68 3.13 -8.89 13.25
C ASP A 68 2.87 -7.42 12.85
N GLN A 69 2.04 -7.19 11.82
CA GLN A 69 1.57 -5.87 11.38
C GLN A 69 2.69 -4.96 10.86
N HIS A 70 3.63 -5.56 10.13
CA HIS A 70 4.60 -4.82 9.34
C HIS A 70 4.44 -5.10 7.86
N LEU A 71 4.74 -4.10 7.06
CA LEU A 71 4.92 -4.22 5.63
C LEU A 71 6.36 -4.67 5.35
N VAL A 72 6.52 -5.87 4.81
CA VAL A 72 7.80 -6.38 4.30
C VAL A 72 7.84 -6.09 2.81
N MET A 73 8.96 -5.56 2.33
CA MET A 73 9.08 -5.11 0.94
C MET A 73 10.48 -5.31 0.39
N THR A 74 10.56 -5.57 -0.91
CA THR A 74 11.80 -5.41 -1.68
C THR A 74 11.84 -4.00 -2.25
N LEU A 75 13.01 -3.36 -2.21
CA LEU A 75 13.19 -1.98 -2.63
C LEU A 75 14.09 -1.91 -3.87
N SER A 76 13.83 -0.92 -4.72
CA SER A 76 14.51 -0.76 -6.01
C SER A 76 15.69 0.18 -6.02
N ASP A 77 15.85 0.99 -4.98
CA ASP A 77 16.87 2.02 -4.85
C ASP A 77 18.24 1.42 -4.53
N ASP A 78 18.27 0.36 -3.73
CA ASP A 78 19.51 -0.30 -3.31
C ASP A 78 19.44 -1.84 -3.34
N ASP A 79 18.39 -2.41 -3.95
CA ASP A 79 18.12 -3.86 -3.96
C ASP A 79 17.91 -4.48 -2.56
N SER A 80 17.55 -3.66 -1.56
CA SER A 80 17.34 -4.14 -0.18
C SER A 80 15.98 -4.79 0.06
N ILE A 81 15.90 -5.52 1.17
CA ILE A 81 14.65 -5.90 1.83
C ILE A 81 14.47 -5.00 3.06
N ALA A 82 13.30 -4.37 3.16
CA ALA A 82 12.93 -3.54 4.30
C ALA A 82 11.67 -4.04 5.01
N LYS A 83 11.57 -3.72 6.30
CA LYS A 83 10.37 -3.96 7.12
C LYS A 83 9.93 -2.63 7.74
N LEU A 84 8.71 -2.22 7.43
CA LEU A 84 8.08 -0.99 7.92
C LEU A 84 6.92 -1.34 8.85
N LYS A 85 6.87 -0.73 10.03
CA LYS A 85 5.80 -0.94 11.00
C LYS A 85 4.58 -0.09 10.65
N LEU A 86 3.43 -0.73 10.47
CA LEU A 86 2.21 -0.04 10.02
C LEU A 86 1.69 0.98 11.05
N ALA A 87 1.86 0.69 12.35
CA ALA A 87 1.33 1.53 13.42
C ALA A 87 1.91 2.95 13.41
N ASP A 88 3.23 3.09 13.21
CA ASP A 88 3.96 4.34 13.38
C ASP A 88 4.83 4.71 12.16
N SER A 89 4.70 3.98 11.05
CA SER A 89 5.45 4.22 9.81
C SER A 89 6.96 4.06 9.94
N THR A 90 7.46 3.44 11.01
CA THR A 90 8.92 3.33 11.23
C THR A 90 9.50 2.16 10.45
N VAL A 91 10.64 2.38 9.77
CA VAL A 91 11.42 1.28 9.19
C VAL A 91 12.23 0.63 10.33
N VAL A 92 11.92 -0.63 10.63
CA VAL A 92 12.52 -1.39 11.75
C VAL A 92 13.65 -2.31 11.30
N TYR A 93 13.76 -2.56 9.99
CA TYR A 93 14.81 -3.38 9.39
C TYR A 93 15.05 -2.98 7.94
N ARG A 94 16.31 -3.00 7.50
CA ARG A 94 16.73 -2.87 6.10
C ARG A 94 18.02 -3.67 5.89
N HIS A 95 18.07 -4.50 4.85
CA HIS A 95 19.23 -5.36 4.56
C HIS A 95 19.46 -5.49 3.06
N ASN A 96 20.73 -5.36 2.65
CA ASN A 96 21.25 -5.60 1.30
C ASN A 96 21.95 -6.95 1.24
#